data_AF-A0A9P0KG01-F1
#
_entry.id   AF-A0A9P0KG01-F1
#
_cell.length_a   1.000
_cell.length_b   1.000
_cell.length_c   1.000
_cell.angle_alpha   90.00
_cell.angle_beta   90.00
_cell.angle_gamma   90.00
#
_symmetry.space_group_name_H-M   'P 1'
#
loop_
_entity.id
_entity.type
_entity.pdbx_description
1 polymer ?
#
loop_
_entity_poly.entity_id
_entity_poly.type
_entity_poly.pdbx_seq_one_letter_code
_entity_poly.pdbx_strand_id
1 'polypeptide(L)'
;MTKRQISDWRFPFKRSNHPVCVHHGRTRVLYKLKHCEEGVKEGTELYEYLEADQCKCQLCSSSDTSCEGLRYKHGREALGFRINF
;
A
#
# COMPACT_ATOMS: atom_id res chain seq x y z
N MET A 1 18.72 -2.42 -7.96
CA MET A 1 18.00 -3.04 -9.11
C MET A 1 17.56 -1.94 -10.06
N THR A 2 17.87 -2.06 -11.35
CA THR A 2 17.67 -1.00 -12.36
C THR A 2 16.49 -1.36 -13.27
N LYS A 3 15.53 -0.45 -13.44
CA LYS A 3 14.37 -0.62 -14.33
C LYS A 3 14.85 -0.68 -15.79
N ARG A 4 14.74 -1.83 -16.46
CA ARG A 4 15.08 -1.97 -17.88
C ARG A 4 13.83 -1.83 -18.75
N GLN A 5 13.73 -0.74 -19.49
CA GLN A 5 12.72 -0.56 -20.52
C GLN A 5 13.29 -1.10 -21.83
N ILE A 6 12.57 -2.02 -22.48
CA ILE A 6 12.93 -2.51 -23.81
C ILE A 6 12.28 -1.52 -24.82
N SER A 7 12.78 -1.35 -26.05
CA SER A 7 12.16 -0.46 -27.06
C SER A 7 10.95 -1.09 -27.75
N ASP A 8 9.92 -0.31 -28.10
CA ASP A 8 8.63 -0.82 -28.62
C ASP A 8 8.72 -1.35 -30.05
N TRP A 9 9.71 -0.88 -30.82
CA TRP A 9 9.89 -1.19 -32.24
C TRP A 9 10.30 -2.62 -32.59
N ARG A 10 10.58 -3.51 -31.61
CA ARG A 10 11.10 -4.85 -31.91
C ARG A 10 10.15 -6.02 -31.67
N PHE A 11 9.12 -5.94 -30.81
CA PHE A 11 8.29 -7.12 -30.51
C PHE A 11 6.88 -6.78 -29.96
N PRO A 12 5.78 -7.26 -30.56
CA PRO A 12 4.40 -6.99 -30.13
C PRO A 12 4.00 -7.67 -28.79
N PHE A 13 4.83 -8.54 -28.21
CA PHE A 13 4.51 -9.29 -26.97
C PHE A 13 5.41 -8.96 -25.77
N LYS A 14 6.10 -7.83 -25.85
CA LYS A 14 7.11 -7.44 -24.89
C LYS A 14 6.46 -6.96 -23.58
N ARG A 15 6.58 -7.78 -22.54
CA ARG A 15 6.19 -7.40 -21.16
C ARG A 15 7.35 -6.71 -20.46
N SER A 16 7.18 -5.43 -20.14
CA SER A 16 8.16 -4.68 -19.36
C SER A 16 7.93 -4.95 -17.87
N ASN A 17 8.88 -5.64 -17.23
CA ASN A 17 8.83 -5.91 -15.81
C ASN A 17 9.47 -4.75 -15.05
N HIS A 18 8.65 -4.01 -14.30
CA HIS A 18 9.07 -2.85 -13.55
C HIS A 18 8.88 -3.12 -12.06
N PRO A 19 9.95 -3.53 -11.34
CA PRO A 19 9.83 -3.76 -9.91
C PRO A 19 9.56 -2.43 -9.21
N VAL A 20 8.64 -2.46 -8.23
CA VAL A 20 8.28 -1.33 -7.39
C VAL A 20 8.51 -1.70 -5.92
N CYS A 21 8.60 -0.70 -5.06
CA CYS A 21 8.74 -0.95 -3.61
C CYS A 21 7.39 -1.42 -3.06
N VAL A 22 7.35 -2.62 -2.50
CA VAL A 22 6.17 -3.20 -1.84
C VAL A 22 6.58 -3.89 -0.54
N HIS A 23 5.59 -4.18 0.32
CA HIS A 23 5.78 -4.98 1.52
C HIS A 23 6.24 -6.39 1.13
N HIS A 24 7.32 -6.85 1.75
CA HIS A 24 7.87 -8.20 1.59
C HIS A 24 7.48 -9.11 2.75
N GLY A 25 7.48 -8.57 3.98
CA GLY A 25 6.93 -9.21 5.19
C GLY A 25 5.78 -8.38 5.74
N ARG A 26 4.79 -9.05 6.36
CA ARG A 26 3.57 -8.41 6.85
C ARG A 26 3.12 -9.04 8.16
N THR A 27 2.81 -8.19 9.13
CA THR A 27 2.21 -8.59 10.41
C THR A 27 0.83 -7.96 10.55
N ARG A 28 -0.12 -8.74 11.07
CA ARG A 28 -1.46 -8.26 11.40
C ARG A 28 -1.43 -7.62 12.78
N VAL A 29 -1.86 -6.37 12.87
CA VAL A 29 -1.88 -5.61 14.11
C VAL A 29 -3.30 -5.16 14.40
N LEU A 30 -3.70 -5.26 15.67
CA LEU A 30 -4.99 -4.77 16.16
C LEU A 30 -4.79 -3.41 16.82
N TYR A 31 -5.54 -2.42 16.36
CA TYR A 31 -5.59 -1.09 16.94
C TYR A 31 -6.95 -0.84 17.58
N LYS A 32 -6.96 -0.32 18.81
CA LYS A 32 -8.19 0.10 19.48
C LYS A 32 -8.51 1.55 19.09
N LEU A 33 -9.54 1.72 18.26
CA LEU A 33 -10.08 3.01 17.85
C LEU A 33 -10.58 3.79 19.07
N LYS A 34 -10.44 5.12 19.02
CA LYS A 34 -10.89 6.05 20.06
C LYS A 34 -12.15 6.77 19.58
N HIS A 35 -13.04 7.13 20.51
CA HIS A 35 -14.26 7.89 20.23
C HIS A 35 -15.25 7.16 19.30
N CYS A 36 -15.50 5.88 19.57
CA CYS A 36 -16.64 5.18 18.97
C CYS A 36 -17.96 5.76 19.50
N GLU A 37 -19.01 5.68 18.68
CA GLU A 37 -20.37 6.09 19.07
C GLU A 37 -20.89 5.24 20.24
N GLU A 38 -21.74 5.83 21.09
CA GLU A 38 -22.35 5.12 22.22
C GLU A 38 -23.36 4.08 21.73
N GLY A 39 -23.35 2.88 22.35
CA GLY A 39 -24.23 1.77 21.98
C GLY A 39 -23.74 0.89 20.83
N VAL A 40 -22.52 1.12 20.34
CA VAL A 40 -21.87 0.25 19.36
C VAL A 40 -21.51 -1.10 20.00
N LYS A 41 -21.58 -2.18 19.21
CA LYS A 41 -21.26 -3.53 19.65
C LYS A 41 -19.80 -3.65 20.12
N GLU A 42 -19.58 -4.23 21.29
CA GLU A 42 -18.27 -4.57 21.83
C GLU A 42 -17.42 -5.34 20.79
N GLY A 43 -16.19 -4.88 20.56
CA GLY A 43 -15.25 -5.40 19.56
C GLY A 43 -15.23 -4.61 18.25
N THR A 44 -16.20 -3.72 17.99
CA THR A 44 -16.18 -2.85 16.80
C THR A 44 -15.06 -1.81 16.85
N GLU A 45 -14.58 -1.49 18.05
CA GLU A 45 -13.46 -0.60 18.25
C GLU A 45 -12.12 -1.22 17.86
N LEU A 46 -12.06 -2.54 17.63
CA LEU A 46 -10.84 -3.23 17.21
C LEU A 46 -10.70 -3.20 15.69
N TYR A 47 -9.71 -2.45 15.21
CA TYR A 47 -9.38 -2.35 13.80
C TYR A 47 -8.12 -3.18 13.48
N GLU A 48 -8.24 -4.15 12.59
CA GLU A 48 -7.11 -4.95 12.10
C GLU A 48 -6.50 -4.30 10.85
N TYR A 49 -5.20 -4.06 10.88
CA TYR A 49 -4.44 -3.57 9.72
C TYR A 49 -3.16 -4.38 9.51
N LEU A 50 -2.61 -4.27 8.30
CA LEU A 50 -1.36 -4.91 7.92
C LEU A 50 -0.21 -3.91 8.06
N GLU A 51 0.75 -4.25 8.92
CA GLU A 51 2.01 -3.53 9.07
C GLU A 51 3.11 -4.23 8.27
N ALA A 52 4.03 -3.46 7.70
CA ALA A 52 5.14 -4.00 6.92
C ALA A 52 6.32 -4.36 7.83
N ASP A 53 6.69 -5.63 7.88
CA ASP A 53 7.89 -6.05 8.61
C ASP A 53 9.16 -5.66 7.82
N GLN A 54 9.06 -5.74 6.49
CA GLN A 54 10.16 -5.49 5.56
C GLN A 54 9.64 -4.97 4.22
N CYS A 55 10.46 -4.19 3.52
CA CYS A 55 10.18 -3.67 2.19
C CYS A 55 11.18 -4.23 1.17
N LYS A 56 10.71 -4.52 -0.05
CA LYS A 56 11.57 -5.00 -1.13
C LYS A 56 11.08 -4.51 -2.49
N CYS A 57 12.02 -4.29 -3.40
CA CYS A 57 11.70 -4.01 -4.80
C CYS A 57 11.35 -5.32 -5.52
N GLN A 58 10.08 -5.51 -5.87
CA GLN A 58 9.60 -6.67 -6.61
C GLN A 58 8.41 -6.29 -7.51
N LEU A 59 7.91 -7.23 -8.32
CA LEU A 59 6.69 -6.99 -9.10
C LEU A 59 5.52 -6.80 -8.14
N CYS A 60 4.70 -5.78 -8.40
CA CYS A 60 3.48 -5.56 -7.64
C CYS A 60 2.46 -6.65 -7.96
N SER A 61 1.84 -7.22 -6.92
CA SER A 61 0.76 -8.19 -7.04
C SER A 61 -0.56 -7.55 -6.62
N SER A 62 -1.55 -7.59 -7.51
CA SER A 62 -2.89 -7.05 -7.25
C SER A 62 -3.73 -7.94 -6.33
N SER A 63 -3.20 -9.08 -5.87
CA SER A 63 -3.86 -9.96 -4.89
C SER A 63 -4.05 -9.30 -3.54
N ASP A 64 -3.18 -8.35 -3.20
CA ASP A 64 -3.02 -7.86 -1.83
C ASP A 64 -2.57 -6.39 -1.76
N THR A 65 -2.17 -5.81 -2.90
CA THR A 65 -1.72 -4.43 -2.98
C THR A 65 -2.41 -3.77 -4.18
N SER A 66 -2.94 -2.56 -4.01
CA SER A 66 -3.40 -1.79 -5.17
C SER A 66 -2.19 -1.29 -5.97
N CYS A 67 -1.98 -1.88 -7.15
CA CYS A 67 -0.85 -1.59 -8.04
C CYS A 67 -1.09 -0.38 -8.96
N GLU A 68 -2.04 0.48 -8.60
CA GLU A 68 -2.35 1.69 -9.34
C GLU A 68 -1.30 2.77 -9.06
N GLY A 69 -0.85 3.46 -10.11
CA GLY A 69 0.01 4.62 -9.94
C GLY A 69 -0.74 5.72 -9.19
N LEU A 70 -0.10 6.33 -8.20
CA LEU A 70 -0.69 7.40 -7.40
C LEU A 70 -1.25 8.51 -8.30
N ARG A 71 -2.58 8.55 -8.43
CA ARG A 71 -3.30 9.67 -9.04
C ARG A 71 -3.67 10.70 -7.99
N TYR A 72 -2.70 11.14 -7.20
CA TYR A 72 -2.89 12.30 -6.34
C TYR A 72 -2.91 13.54 -7.24
N LYS A 73 -4.12 14.05 -7.53
CA LYS A 73 -4.25 15.44 -7.98
C LYS A 73 -3.59 16.31 -6.91
N HIS A 74 -2.70 17.20 -7.37
CA HIS A 74 -1.98 18.16 -6.54
C HIS A 74 -2.93 18.86 -5.55
N GLY A 75 -2.80 18.50 -4.28
CA GLY A 75 -3.48 19.11 -3.15
C GLY A 75 -2.73 18.66 -1.90
N ARG A 76 -1.82 19.49 -1.42
CA ARG A 76 -1.14 19.30 -0.13
C ARG A 76 -2.18 19.48 0.98
N GLU A 77 -2.97 18.45 1.26
CA GLU A 77 -3.84 18.29 2.44
C GLU A 77 -4.67 17.03 2.25
N ALA A 78 -4.07 15.86 2.43
CA ALA A 78 -4.84 14.62 2.56
C ALA A 78 -4.02 13.63 3.39
N LEU A 79 -4.65 13.14 4.46
CA LEU A 79 -4.09 12.34 5.56
C LEU A 79 -3.36 13.16 6.63
N GLY A 80 -4.12 14.01 7.32
CA GLY A 80 -3.79 14.41 8.68
C GLY A 80 -3.82 13.22 9.63
N PHE A 81 -2.82 12.35 9.57
CA PHE A 81 -2.37 11.58 10.74
C PHE A 81 -1.19 12.32 11.33
N ARG A 82 -1.51 13.31 12.16
CA ARG A 82 -0.54 13.97 13.02
C ARG A 82 -0.29 13.03 14.20
N ILE A 83 0.71 12.15 14.06
CA ILE A 83 1.19 11.34 15.16
C ILE A 83 2.05 12.27 16.02
N ASN A 84 1.45 12.88 17.06
CA ASN A 84 2.24 13.52 18.10
C ASN A 84 2.65 12.42 19.10
N PHE A 85 3.95 12.34 19.35
CA PHE A 85 4.52 11.61 20.49
C PHE A 85 4.15 12.31 21.80
#